data_AF-A0AAV7V5A1-F1
#
_entry.id   AF-A0AAV7V5A1-F1
#
_cell.length_a   1.000
_cell.length_b   1.000
_cell.length_c   1.000
_cell.angle_alpha   90.00
_cell.angle_beta   90.00
_cell.angle_gamma   90.00
#
_symmetry.space_group_name_H-M   'P 1'
#
loop_
_entity.id
_entity.type
_entity.pdbx_description
1 polymer ?
#
loop_
_entity_poly.entity_id
_entity_poly.type
_entity_poly.pdbx_seq_one_letter_code
_entity_poly.pdbx_strand_id
1 'polypeptide(L)'
;MYSRLLTWVLGRLTELTPRVGVVVTSSRVLFVLCALCALLLLLVVALAAQTGHCLSQDTPGPSRIESCPMDWLYSRNKCYYFSVMYRKEGDWDESQRFCSSHKGSLALFDTQEDLNFLMDISGEHHVWVGLRKREDGIHWANGTTCSSSL
;
A
#
# COMPACT_ATOMS: atom_id res chain seq x y z
N MET A 1 -49.96 -1.73 18.28
CA MET A 1 -50.20 -3.17 17.97
C MET A 1 -48.95 -3.97 17.56
N TYR A 2 -47.72 -3.42 17.65
CA TYR A 2 -46.48 -4.17 17.29
C TYR A 2 -45.76 -4.88 18.44
N SER A 3 -46.09 -4.54 19.70
CA SER A 3 -45.38 -5.06 20.88
C SER A 3 -45.61 -6.55 21.15
N ARG A 4 -46.77 -7.11 20.73
CA ARG A 4 -47.12 -8.52 20.97
C ARG A 4 -46.50 -9.51 19.96
N LEU A 5 -46.01 -9.02 18.81
CA LEU A 5 -45.29 -9.85 17.83
C LEU A 5 -43.81 -10.02 18.20
N LEU A 6 -43.17 -8.97 18.75
CA LEU A 6 -41.78 -9.01 19.21
C LEU A 6 -41.58 -9.98 20.38
N THR A 7 -42.51 -10.02 21.34
CA THR A 7 -42.43 -10.96 22.47
C THR A 7 -42.63 -12.42 22.04
N TRP A 8 -43.43 -12.67 21.00
CA TRP A 8 -43.63 -14.03 20.47
C TRP A 8 -42.45 -14.52 19.62
N VAL A 9 -41.77 -13.62 18.90
CA VAL A 9 -40.55 -13.95 18.13
C VAL A 9 -39.37 -14.18 19.08
N LEU A 10 -39.20 -13.35 20.12
CA LEU A 10 -38.14 -13.53 21.11
C LEU A 10 -38.32 -14.81 21.95
N GLY A 11 -39.57 -15.19 22.27
CA GLY A 11 -39.86 -16.43 23.00
C GLY A 11 -39.69 -17.73 22.19
N ARG A 12 -39.63 -17.65 20.85
CA ARG A 12 -39.33 -18.81 19.99
C ARG A 12 -37.86 -18.97 19.65
N LEU A 13 -37.05 -17.93 19.82
CA LEU A 13 -35.60 -18.00 19.65
C LEU A 13 -34.90 -18.65 20.85
N THR A 14 -35.58 -18.80 21.99
CA THR A 14 -35.06 -19.49 23.18
C THR A 14 -35.23 -21.02 23.15
N GLU A 15 -35.97 -21.56 22.19
CA GLU A 15 -36.40 -22.98 22.16
C GLU A 15 -35.71 -23.83 21.07
N LEU A 16 -34.86 -23.24 20.20
CA LEU A 16 -34.15 -23.98 19.13
C LEU A 16 -32.65 -24.05 19.43
N THR A 17 -32.29 -25.05 20.21
CA THR A 17 -30.92 -25.46 20.58
C THR A 17 -30.03 -25.80 19.34
N PRO A 18 -28.70 -25.88 19.48
CA PRO A 18 -28.13 -27.00 20.21
C PRO A 18 -27.35 -26.54 21.44
N ARG A 19 -27.29 -27.44 22.43
CA ARG A 19 -26.24 -27.45 23.44
C ARG A 19 -24.90 -27.47 22.71
N VAL A 20 -24.37 -26.32 22.36
CA VAL A 20 -22.92 -26.17 22.24
C VAL A 20 -22.47 -26.26 23.68
N GLY A 21 -22.14 -27.49 24.10
CA GLY A 21 -21.28 -27.71 25.24
C GLY A 21 -19.96 -27.06 24.90
N VAL A 22 -19.90 -25.72 24.96
CA VAL A 22 -18.70 -25.00 25.31
C VAL A 22 -18.45 -25.49 26.72
N VAL A 23 -17.77 -26.63 26.83
CA VAL A 23 -17.10 -27.00 28.05
C VAL A 23 -16.31 -25.75 28.36
N VAL A 24 -16.74 -25.07 29.43
CA VAL A 24 -15.94 -24.07 30.13
C VAL A 24 -14.74 -24.87 30.61
N THR A 25 -13.85 -25.17 29.68
CA THR A 25 -12.60 -25.84 29.92
C THR A 25 -11.85 -24.78 30.71
N SER A 26 -11.70 -25.05 32.00
CA SER A 26 -10.91 -24.34 33.02
C SER A 26 -10.38 -22.96 32.63
N SER A 27 -10.48 -21.96 33.52
CA SER A 27 -9.81 -20.65 33.31
C SER A 27 -8.41 -20.76 32.68
N ARG A 28 -7.65 -21.79 33.05
CA ARG A 28 -6.36 -22.17 32.46
C ARG A 28 -6.40 -22.48 30.95
N VAL A 29 -7.39 -23.22 30.45
CA VAL A 29 -7.54 -23.53 29.02
C VAL A 29 -7.92 -22.28 28.22
N LEU A 30 -8.78 -21.41 28.76
CA LEU A 30 -9.06 -20.11 28.13
C LEU A 30 -7.78 -19.25 28.05
N PHE A 31 -6.99 -19.18 29.12
CA PHE A 31 -5.70 -18.49 29.10
C PHE A 31 -4.73 -19.06 28.05
N VAL A 32 -4.65 -20.40 27.95
CA VAL A 32 -3.80 -21.07 26.94
C VAL A 32 -4.27 -20.75 25.52
N LEU A 33 -5.57 -20.83 25.24
CA LEU A 33 -6.12 -20.50 23.92
C LEU A 33 -5.89 -19.03 23.55
N CYS A 34 -6.12 -18.09 24.48
CA CYS A 34 -5.84 -16.68 24.25
C CYS A 34 -4.36 -16.42 23.99
N ALA A 35 -3.45 -17.04 24.74
CA ALA A 35 -2.01 -16.91 24.55
C ALA A 35 -1.55 -17.46 23.20
N LEU A 36 -2.07 -18.63 22.79
CA LEU A 36 -1.78 -19.22 21.48
C LEU A 36 -2.31 -18.33 20.33
N CYS A 37 -3.54 -17.82 20.44
CA CYS A 37 -4.08 -16.89 19.46
C CYS A 37 -3.26 -15.60 19.37
N ALA A 38 -2.87 -15.01 20.51
CA ALA A 38 -2.04 -13.82 20.54
C ALA A 38 -0.66 -14.08 19.90
N LEU A 39 -0.03 -15.22 20.19
CA LEU A 39 1.25 -15.60 19.61
C LEU A 39 1.15 -15.81 18.09
N LEU A 40 0.09 -16.49 17.63
CA LEU A 40 -0.20 -16.67 16.20
C LEU A 40 -0.42 -15.33 15.50
N LEU A 41 -1.18 -14.41 16.11
CA LEU A 41 -1.40 -13.07 15.57
C LEU A 41 -0.09 -12.28 15.48
N LEU A 42 0.76 -12.32 16.52
CA LEU A 42 2.06 -11.67 16.51
C LEU A 42 2.98 -12.23 15.40
N LEU A 43 2.96 -13.54 15.17
CA LEU A 43 3.72 -14.17 14.08
C LEU A 43 3.22 -13.72 12.70
N VAL A 44 1.89 -13.65 12.50
CA VAL A 44 1.31 -13.16 11.24
C VAL A 44 1.68 -11.69 10.99
N VAL A 45 1.64 -10.85 12.03
CA VAL A 45 2.05 -9.43 11.93
C VAL A 45 3.55 -9.32 11.62
N ALA A 46 4.40 -10.13 12.25
CA ALA A 46 5.84 -10.15 11.99
C ALA A 46 6.18 -10.64 10.57
N LEU A 47 5.43 -11.61 10.04
CA LEU A 47 5.55 -12.07 8.66
C LEU A 47 5.03 -11.03 7.66
N ALA A 48 3.93 -10.34 7.99
CA ALA A 48 3.41 -9.23 7.19
C ALA A 48 4.32 -8.01 7.23
N ALA A 49 5.16 -7.86 8.27
CA ALA A 49 6.17 -6.81 8.37
C ALA A 49 7.42 -7.08 7.51
N GLN A 50 7.58 -8.30 6.96
CA GLN A 50 8.55 -8.58 5.92
C GLN A 50 7.99 -8.14 4.57
N THR A 51 7.66 -6.86 4.47
CA THR A 51 7.39 -6.21 3.19
C THR A 51 8.73 -5.96 2.51
N GLY A 52 9.00 -6.67 1.40
CA GLY A 52 10.05 -6.25 0.50
C GLY A 52 9.78 -4.81 0.04
N HIS A 53 10.61 -3.88 0.48
CA HIS A 53 10.46 -2.47 0.12
C HIS A 53 11.04 -2.27 -1.29
N CYS A 54 10.18 -2.00 -2.25
CA CYS A 54 10.59 -1.53 -3.57
C CYS A 54 11.05 -0.08 -3.45
N LEU A 55 12.35 0.11 -3.33
CA LEU A 55 13.01 1.40 -3.45
C LEU A 55 13.95 1.32 -4.66
N SER A 56 13.99 2.35 -5.50
CA SER A 56 14.98 2.44 -6.56
C SER A 56 16.33 2.85 -5.96
N GLN A 57 17.43 2.49 -6.62
CA GLN A 57 18.76 3.00 -6.32
C GLN A 57 19.15 3.93 -7.44
N ASP A 58 18.82 5.22 -7.33
CA ASP A 58 19.42 6.23 -8.19
C ASP A 58 20.80 6.62 -7.64
N THR A 59 21.85 6.44 -8.44
CA THR A 59 23.19 6.94 -8.11
C THR A 59 23.21 8.45 -8.36
N PRO A 60 23.66 9.30 -7.41
CA PRO A 60 23.74 10.73 -7.63
C PRO A 60 24.69 11.05 -8.79
N GLY A 61 24.13 11.48 -9.93
CA GLY A 61 24.91 12.06 -11.02
C GLY A 61 25.59 13.36 -10.56
N PRO A 62 26.68 13.80 -11.22
CA PRO A 62 27.42 14.99 -10.82
C PRO A 62 26.50 16.20 -10.75
N SER A 63 26.44 16.80 -9.57
CA SER A 63 25.56 17.91 -9.20
C SER A 63 25.93 19.18 -9.98
N ARG A 64 25.29 19.37 -11.13
CA ARG A 64 25.02 20.71 -11.65
C ARG A 64 23.71 21.14 -11.02
N ILE A 65 23.69 22.29 -10.35
CA ILE A 65 22.45 22.92 -9.90
C ILE A 65 21.74 23.39 -11.17
N GLU A 66 21.07 22.46 -11.84
CA GLU A 66 20.05 22.79 -12.81
C GLU A 66 18.78 23.03 -12.00
N SER A 67 18.38 24.29 -11.88
CA SER A 67 17.05 24.63 -11.40
C SER A 67 16.02 23.80 -12.18
N CYS A 68 15.02 23.24 -11.50
CA CYS A 68 13.99 22.48 -12.18
C CYS A 68 13.35 23.34 -13.28
N PRO A 69 12.91 22.72 -14.40
CA PRO A 69 12.15 23.44 -15.41
C PRO A 69 10.94 24.15 -14.78
N MET A 70 10.47 25.22 -15.44
CA MET A 70 9.23 25.90 -15.04
C MET A 70 8.09 24.88 -14.89
N ASP A 71 7.28 25.03 -13.85
CA ASP A 71 6.15 24.16 -13.50
C ASP A 71 6.53 22.75 -13.00
N TRP A 72 7.79 22.54 -12.60
CA TRP A 72 8.23 21.32 -11.91
C TRP A 72 8.49 21.60 -10.43
N LEU A 73 8.13 20.63 -9.59
CA LEU A 73 8.34 20.68 -8.15
C LEU A 73 9.75 20.16 -7.80
N TYR A 74 10.53 20.98 -7.10
CA TYR A 74 11.83 20.56 -6.57
C TYR A 74 11.66 19.96 -5.17
N SER A 75 12.12 18.72 -5.00
CA SER A 75 12.19 18.07 -3.68
C SER A 75 13.36 17.09 -3.66
N ARG A 76 14.16 17.15 -2.58
CA ARG A 76 15.31 16.25 -2.32
C ARG A 76 16.19 15.99 -3.55
N ASN A 77 16.63 17.08 -4.18
CA ASN A 77 17.57 17.00 -5.29
C ASN A 77 17.01 16.31 -6.55
N LYS A 78 15.68 16.19 -6.65
CA LYS A 78 14.92 15.68 -7.79
C LYS A 78 13.87 16.72 -8.22
N CYS A 79 13.51 16.66 -9.50
CA CYS A 79 12.44 17.47 -10.08
C CYS A 79 11.26 16.57 -10.46
N TYR A 80 10.06 16.94 -10.02
CA TYR A 80 8.83 16.17 -10.23
C TYR A 80 7.85 16.94 -11.10
N TYR A 81 7.25 16.26 -12.07
CA TYR A 81 6.19 16.80 -12.92
C TYR A 81 4.90 16.02 -12.70
N PHE A 82 3.83 16.73 -12.36
CA PHE A 82 2.51 16.14 -12.11
C PHE A 82 1.59 16.40 -13.30
N SER A 83 1.38 15.37 -14.12
CA SER A 83 0.54 15.49 -15.32
C SER A 83 -0.91 15.86 -15.00
N VAL A 84 -1.44 15.43 -13.86
CA VAL A 84 -2.82 15.69 -13.43
C VAL A 84 -3.15 17.19 -13.32
N MET A 85 -2.15 18.04 -13.13
CA MET A 85 -2.34 19.49 -13.06
C MET A 85 -2.43 20.16 -14.43
N TYR A 86 -1.94 19.51 -15.50
CA TYR A 86 -1.67 20.17 -16.78
C TYR A 86 -2.10 19.36 -18.01
N ARG A 87 -2.52 18.10 -17.86
CA ARG A 87 -2.82 17.17 -18.96
C ARG A 87 -3.87 16.12 -18.56
N LYS A 88 -4.60 15.65 -19.57
CA LYS A 88 -5.44 14.44 -19.49
C LYS A 88 -4.63 13.20 -19.12
N GLU A 89 -5.23 12.32 -18.32
CA GLU A 89 -4.71 11.00 -17.98
C GLU A 89 -4.40 10.18 -19.24
N GLY A 90 -3.19 9.61 -19.28
CA GLY A 90 -2.75 8.63 -20.27
C GLY A 90 -2.42 7.30 -19.60
N ASP A 91 -2.05 6.30 -20.37
CA ASP A 91 -1.58 5.02 -19.81
C ASP A 91 -0.13 5.12 -19.28
N TRP A 92 0.35 4.05 -18.63
CA TRP A 92 1.71 4.00 -18.09
C TRP A 92 2.77 4.21 -19.18
N ASP A 93 2.56 3.64 -20.37
CA ASP A 93 3.53 3.72 -21.47
C ASP A 93 3.58 5.12 -22.08
N GLU A 94 2.44 5.79 -22.22
CA GLU A 94 2.33 7.19 -22.64
C GLU A 94 3.00 8.12 -21.62
N SER A 95 2.76 7.88 -20.33
CA SER A 95 3.34 8.67 -19.25
C SER A 95 4.87 8.51 -19.22
N GLN A 96 5.39 7.28 -19.35
CA GLN A 96 6.82 7.04 -19.44
C GLN A 96 7.46 7.66 -20.68
N ARG A 97 6.79 7.58 -21.85
CA ARG A 97 7.24 8.24 -23.09
C ARG A 97 7.33 9.76 -22.93
N PHE A 98 6.34 10.37 -22.27
CA PHE A 98 6.36 11.79 -21.97
C PHE A 98 7.51 12.19 -21.04
N CYS A 99 7.74 11.45 -19.95
CA CYS A 99 8.86 11.73 -19.06
C CYS A 99 10.20 11.56 -19.79
N SER A 100 10.34 10.53 -20.62
CA SER A 100 11.55 10.26 -21.41
C SER A 100 11.83 11.39 -22.41
N SER A 101 10.80 11.99 -23.03
CA SER A 101 11.00 13.14 -23.93
C SER A 101 11.48 14.41 -23.21
N HIS A 102 11.35 14.46 -21.88
CA HIS A 102 11.83 15.54 -21.02
C HIS A 102 13.10 15.16 -20.24
N LYS A 103 13.85 14.17 -20.73
CA LYS A 103 15.08 13.65 -20.09
C LYS A 103 14.87 13.14 -18.66
N GLY A 104 13.65 12.72 -18.35
CA GLY A 104 13.28 12.11 -17.09
C GLY A 104 12.72 10.70 -17.28
N SER A 105 12.12 10.18 -16.22
CA SER A 105 11.37 8.93 -16.23
C SER A 105 10.18 9.08 -15.28
N LEU A 106 9.23 8.15 -15.33
CA LEU A 106 8.20 8.06 -14.30
C LEU A 106 8.87 7.95 -12.93
N ALA A 107 8.29 8.64 -11.95
CA ALA A 107 8.92 8.88 -10.66
C ALA A 107 9.41 7.58 -10.00
N LEU A 108 10.67 7.61 -9.57
CA LEU A 108 11.33 6.57 -8.81
C LEU A 108 11.52 7.06 -7.37
N PHE A 109 11.37 6.15 -6.42
CA PHE A 109 11.40 6.49 -5.01
C PHE A 109 12.46 5.64 -4.31
N ASP A 110 13.37 6.29 -3.61
CA ASP A 110 14.52 5.63 -2.99
C ASP A 110 14.35 5.52 -1.48
N THR A 111 13.44 6.31 -0.89
CA THR A 111 13.15 6.28 0.55
C THR A 111 11.65 6.34 0.87
N GLN A 112 11.26 5.99 2.10
CA GLN A 112 9.87 6.12 2.54
C GLN A 112 9.37 7.57 2.49
N GLU A 113 10.26 8.53 2.70
CA GLU A 113 9.94 9.95 2.61
C GLU A 113 9.66 10.37 1.14
N ASP A 114 10.20 9.67 0.13
CA ASP A 114 9.83 9.86 -1.29
C ASP A 114 8.39 9.48 -1.54
N LEU A 115 7.98 8.35 -0.98
CA LEU A 115 6.59 7.90 -1.06
C LEU A 115 5.65 8.84 -0.31
N ASN A 116 6.01 9.29 0.89
CA ASN A 116 5.17 10.19 1.67
C ASN A 116 4.97 11.54 0.97
N PHE A 117 6.03 12.10 0.37
CA PHE A 117 5.94 13.33 -0.41
C PHE A 117 4.99 13.17 -1.61
N LEU A 118 5.07 12.05 -2.33
CA LEU A 118 4.15 11.75 -3.43
C LEU A 118 2.70 11.70 -2.95
N MET A 119 2.44 11.00 -1.85
CA MET A 119 1.07 10.85 -1.33
C MET A 119 0.47 12.20 -0.93
N ASP A 120 1.28 13.09 -0.36
CA ASP A 120 0.85 14.43 0.05
C ASP A 120 0.46 15.28 -1.17
N ILE A 121 1.28 15.26 -2.23
CA ILE A 121 1.07 16.09 -3.42
C ILE A 121 0.11 15.48 -4.45
N SER A 122 -0.05 14.15 -4.47
CA SER A 122 -1.04 13.48 -5.33
C SER A 122 -2.46 13.70 -4.83
N GLY A 123 -2.64 13.93 -3.52
CA GLY A 123 -3.96 14.03 -2.92
C GLY A 123 -4.81 12.80 -3.24
N GLU A 124 -6.00 13.03 -3.80
CA GLU A 124 -6.93 11.96 -4.21
C GLU A 124 -6.72 11.47 -5.65
N HIS A 125 -5.73 12.02 -6.37
CA HIS A 125 -5.51 11.66 -7.77
C HIS A 125 -4.68 10.38 -7.92
N HIS A 126 -5.11 9.51 -8.83
CA HIS A 126 -4.33 8.37 -9.25
C HIS A 126 -3.22 8.82 -10.21
N VAL A 127 -1.96 8.66 -9.77
CA VAL A 127 -0.78 9.04 -10.56
C VAL A 127 0.03 7.82 -10.95
N TRP A 128 0.50 7.78 -12.20
CA TRP A 128 1.43 6.74 -12.64
C TRP A 128 2.81 6.99 -12.03
N VAL A 129 3.44 5.92 -11.55
CA VAL A 129 4.79 5.92 -10.99
C VAL A 129 5.66 4.91 -11.73
N GLY A 130 6.97 4.94 -11.48
CA GLY A 130 7.95 4.15 -12.21
C GLY A 130 7.85 2.64 -12.01
N LEU A 131 7.01 2.13 -11.09
CA LEU A 131 6.84 0.68 -10.86
C LEU A 131 5.90 0.04 -11.88
N ARG A 132 6.35 -1.06 -12.48
CA ARG A 132 5.52 -1.89 -13.38
C ARG A 132 5.80 -3.38 -13.16
N LYS A 133 4.73 -4.17 -13.11
CA LYS A 133 4.81 -5.63 -13.12
C LYS A 133 4.96 -6.13 -14.56
N ARG A 134 5.90 -7.04 -14.77
CA ARG A 134 6.13 -7.82 -16.00
C ARG A 134 6.11 -9.32 -15.67
N GLU A 135 6.27 -10.17 -16.68
CA GLU A 135 6.29 -11.63 -16.50
C GLU A 135 7.40 -12.12 -15.57
N ASP A 136 8.54 -11.44 -15.61
CA ASP A 136 9.78 -11.77 -14.91
C ASP A 136 9.94 -11.05 -13.56
N GLY A 137 9.01 -10.17 -13.18
CA GLY A 137 9.06 -9.50 -11.88
C GLY A 137 8.48 -8.08 -11.88
N ILE A 138 8.76 -7.36 -10.79
CA ILE A 138 8.44 -5.94 -10.66
C ILE A 138 9.69 -5.14 -11.03
N HIS A 139 9.54 -4.19 -11.95
CA HIS A 139 10.65 -3.39 -12.44
C HIS A 139 10.33 -1.91 -12.36
N TRP A 140 11.37 -1.12 -12.14
CA TRP A 140 11.34 0.31 -12.26
C TRP A 140 11.49 0.75 -13.71
N ALA A 141 10.99 1.94 -14.03
CA ALA A 141 11.06 2.54 -15.35
C ALA A 141 12.50 2.78 -15.84
N ASN A 142 13.46 2.91 -14.92
CA ASN A 142 14.90 3.01 -15.24
C ASN A 142 15.54 1.64 -15.57
N GLY A 143 14.78 0.54 -15.51
CA GLY A 143 15.25 -0.82 -15.79
C GLY A 143 15.79 -1.57 -14.58
N THR A 144 15.81 -0.97 -13.39
CA THR A 144 16.21 -1.67 -12.16
C THR A 144 15.10 -2.61 -11.68
N THR A 145 15.46 -3.82 -11.28
CA THR A 145 14.49 -4.79 -10.75
C THR A 145 14.21 -4.48 -9.29
N CYS A 146 12.93 -4.38 -8.92
CA CYS A 146 12.57 -4.37 -7.52
C CYS A 146 12.77 -5.78 -6.95
N SER A 147 13.84 -5.95 -6.18
CA SER A 147 14.06 -7.17 -5.41
C SER A 147 13.32 -7.04 -4.09
N SER A 148 12.09 -7.56 -4.02
CA SER A 148 11.48 -7.85 -2.73
C SER A 148 12.20 -9.08 -2.16
N SER A 149 13.06 -8.89 -1.16
CA SER A 149 13.57 -10.01 -0.37
C SER A 149 12.36 -10.72 0.26
N LEU A 150 12.10 -11.94 -0.23
CA LEU A 150 11.21 -12.92 0.38
C LEU A 150 11.84 -13.48 1.66
#